data_AF-A0A1V8NRA3-F1
#
_entry.id   AF-A0A1V8NRA3-F1
#
_cell.length_a   1.000
_cell.length_b   1.000
_cell.length_c   1.000
_cell.angle_alpha   90.00
_cell.angle_beta   90.00
_cell.angle_gamma   90.00
#
_symmetry.space_group_name_H-M   'P 1'
#
loop_
_entity.id
_entity.type
_entity.pdbx_description
1 polymer ?
#
loop_
_entity_poly.entity_id
_entity_poly.type
_entity_poly.pdbx_seq_one_letter_code
_entity_poly.pdbx_strand_id
1 'polypeptide(L)'
;MMAWRMMKYTIRAMDDHLKKGYKTLPVVVPRLFYHGDVRPYPYSMDWLDCFEQSELARRVLSKPWPLIDVSVLDDDDIKTHRRMALIDDGVSPEVVMKTMGLSREELEQPRH
;
A
#
# COMPACT_ATOMS: atom_id res chain seq x y z
N MET A 1 13.76 -1.87 -7.24
CA MET A 1 12.58 -2.75 -7.10
C MET A 1 12.84 -4.10 -6.38
N MET A 2 13.98 -4.35 -5.71
CA MET A 2 14.14 -5.62 -4.95
C MET A 2 13.18 -5.72 -3.76
N ALA A 3 13.06 -4.66 -2.96
CA ALA A 3 12.10 -4.61 -1.86
C ALA A 3 10.65 -4.88 -2.31
N TRP A 4 10.22 -4.29 -3.44
CA TRP A 4 8.91 -4.60 -4.04
C TRP A 4 8.74 -6.08 -4.39
N ARG A 5 9.77 -6.71 -5.00
CA ARG A 5 9.72 -8.15 -5.31
C ARG A 5 9.61 -8.99 -4.04
N MET A 6 10.32 -8.61 -2.98
CA MET A 6 10.22 -9.30 -1.69
C MET A 6 8.82 -9.22 -1.12
N MET A 7 8.19 -8.04 -1.12
CA MET A 7 6.80 -7.88 -0.67
C MET A 7 5.84 -8.75 -1.51
N LYS A 8 5.98 -8.73 -2.84
CA LYS A 8 5.17 -9.57 -3.75
C LYS A 8 5.30 -11.06 -3.44
N TYR A 9 6.51 -11.55 -3.18
CA TYR A 9 6.72 -12.96 -2.86
C TYR A 9 6.19 -13.33 -1.47
N THR A 10 6.29 -12.41 -0.50
CA THR A 10 5.68 -12.58 0.82
C THR A 10 4.17 -12.76 0.72
N ILE A 11 3.47 -11.88 0.00
CA ILE A 11 2.02 -11.97 -0.24
C ILE A 11 1.67 -13.27 -0.96
N ARG A 12 2.45 -13.66 -1.98
CA ARG A 12 2.23 -14.91 -2.70
C ARG A 12 2.34 -16.13 -1.79
N ALA A 13 3.35 -16.18 -0.93
CA ALA A 13 3.53 -17.29 0.02
C ALA A 13 2.36 -17.38 1.01
N MET A 14 1.84 -16.24 1.45
CA MET A 14 0.64 -16.12 2.28
C MET A 14 -0.62 -16.64 1.55
N ASP A 15 -0.84 -16.25 0.30
CA ASP A 15 -1.95 -16.70 -0.53
C ASP A 15 -1.89 -18.22 -0.82
N ASP A 16 -0.71 -18.73 -1.18
CA ASP A 16 -0.46 -20.15 -1.39
C ASP A 16 -0.71 -20.96 -0.10
N HIS A 17 -0.53 -20.37 1.09
CA HIS A 17 -0.86 -21.00 2.35
C HIS A 17 -2.38 -21.13 2.52
N LEU A 18 -3.16 -20.07 2.26
CA LEU A 18 -4.63 -20.13 2.35
C LEU A 18 -5.21 -21.14 1.34
N LYS A 19 -4.69 -21.17 0.11
CA LYS A 19 -5.10 -22.14 -0.93
C LYS A 19 -4.92 -23.61 -0.54
N LYS A 20 -4.05 -23.90 0.43
CA LYS A 20 -3.86 -25.26 0.99
C LYS A 20 -4.92 -25.63 2.04
N GLY A 21 -5.88 -24.76 2.32
CA GLY A 21 -6.99 -25.01 3.26
C GLY A 21 -6.74 -24.49 4.68
N TYR A 22 -5.65 -23.78 4.91
CA TYR A 22 -5.42 -23.11 6.20
C TYR A 22 -6.32 -21.87 6.35
N LYS A 23 -6.76 -21.60 7.57
CA LYS A 23 -7.76 -20.55 7.86
C LYS A 23 -7.15 -19.18 8.20
N THR A 24 -5.86 -19.12 8.47
CA THR A 24 -5.16 -17.90 8.93
C THR A 24 -3.85 -17.73 8.18
N LEU A 25 -3.36 -16.50 8.10
CA LEU A 25 -2.09 -16.19 7.46
C LEU A 25 -0.88 -16.63 8.31
N PRO A 26 0.18 -17.17 7.71
CA PRO A 26 1.43 -17.41 8.40
C PRO A 26 2.27 -16.13 8.46
N VAL A 27 3.14 -16.02 9.47
CA VAL A 27 4.18 -14.98 9.49
C VAL A 27 5.27 -15.37 8.50
N VAL A 28 5.50 -14.54 7.48
CA VAL A 28 6.53 -14.76 6.46
C VAL A 28 7.57 -13.64 6.56
N VAL A 29 8.83 -14.02 6.78
CA VAL A 29 9.96 -13.08 6.87
C VAL A 29 10.79 -13.18 5.60
N PRO A 30 10.72 -12.19 4.68
CA PRO A 30 11.52 -12.22 3.48
C PRO A 30 12.99 -11.90 3.79
N ARG A 31 13.92 -12.70 3.27
CA ARG A 31 15.37 -12.48 3.42
C ARG A 31 16.05 -12.37 2.07
N LEU A 32 16.90 -11.36 1.91
CA LEU A 32 17.73 -11.17 0.71
C LEU A 32 19.17 -11.56 1.03
N PHE A 33 19.70 -12.53 0.28
CA PHE A 33 21.11 -12.85 0.28
C PHE A 33 21.77 -12.10 -0.88
N TYR A 34 22.75 -11.26 -0.57
CA TYR A 34 23.41 -10.42 -1.55
C TYR A 34 24.91 -10.77 -1.62
N HIS A 35 25.39 -11.01 -2.83
CA HIS A 35 26.80 -11.21 -3.13
C HIS A 35 27.18 -10.38 -4.36
N GLY A 36 27.44 -9.10 -4.14
CA GLY A 36 27.92 -8.20 -5.18
C GLY A 36 29.14 -7.40 -4.76
N ASP A 37 29.67 -6.66 -5.72
CA ASP A 37 30.92 -5.91 -5.56
C ASP A 37 30.75 -4.64 -4.73
N VAL A 38 29.55 -4.03 -4.76
CA VAL A 38 29.24 -2.81 -3.98
C VAL A 38 28.82 -3.21 -2.56
N ARG A 39 29.56 -2.72 -1.55
CA ARG A 39 29.32 -3.06 -0.14
C ARG A 39 29.37 -1.79 0.73
N PRO A 40 28.39 -1.55 1.61
CA PRO A 40 27.19 -2.37 1.88
C PRO A 40 26.18 -2.36 0.72
N TYR A 41 25.16 -3.21 0.78
CA TYR A 41 24.08 -3.24 -0.22
C TYR A 41 23.48 -1.83 -0.39
N PRO A 42 23.48 -1.25 -1.62
CA PRO A 42 23.25 0.19 -1.78
C PRO A 42 21.78 0.59 -1.96
N TYR A 43 20.83 -0.37 -1.97
CA TYR A 43 19.42 -0.09 -2.25
C TYR A 43 18.56 -0.24 -0.99
N SER A 44 17.46 0.51 -0.91
CA SER A 44 16.50 0.35 0.17
C SER A 44 15.88 -1.07 0.19
N MET A 45 15.73 -1.58 1.40
CA MET A 45 15.02 -2.83 1.72
C MET A 45 13.58 -2.58 2.18
N ASP A 46 13.18 -1.32 2.30
CA ASP A 46 11.80 -0.93 2.54
C ASP A 46 11.04 -0.90 1.21
N TRP A 47 9.96 -1.67 1.12
CA TRP A 47 9.17 -1.74 -0.10
C TRP A 47 8.33 -0.47 -0.33
N LEU A 48 8.09 0.33 0.73
CA LEU A 48 7.34 1.59 0.64
C LEU A 48 8.17 2.71 -0.04
N ASP A 49 9.50 2.56 -0.07
CA ASP A 49 10.38 3.46 -0.84
C ASP A 49 10.28 3.22 -2.35
N CYS A 50 9.55 2.18 -2.79
CA CYS A 50 9.32 1.93 -4.22
C CYS A 50 8.19 2.79 -4.80
N PHE A 51 7.45 3.55 -3.98
CA PHE A 51 6.40 4.47 -4.45
C PHE A 51 6.98 5.86 -4.74
N GLU A 52 6.42 6.54 -5.75
CA GLU A 52 6.79 7.93 -6.06
C GLU A 52 6.52 8.87 -4.87
N GLN A 53 5.47 8.60 -4.10
CA GLN A 53 5.13 9.31 -2.86
C GLN A 53 5.22 8.34 -1.68
N SER A 54 6.44 7.97 -1.31
CA SER A 54 6.73 6.99 -0.24
C SER A 54 6.07 7.34 1.09
N GLU A 55 6.07 8.62 1.49
CA GLU A 55 5.43 9.07 2.74
C GLU A 55 3.91 8.90 2.74
N LEU A 56 3.25 9.22 1.63
CA LEU A 56 1.82 8.98 1.48
C LEU A 56 1.53 7.47 1.51
N ALA A 57 2.34 6.67 0.79
CA ALA A 57 2.21 5.23 0.77
C ALA A 57 2.34 4.63 2.18
N ARG A 58 3.30 5.10 3.00
CA ARG A 58 3.45 4.71 4.40
C ARG A 58 2.19 4.99 5.20
N ARG A 59 1.62 6.19 5.10
CA ARG A 59 0.43 6.59 5.87
C ARG A 59 -0.82 5.80 5.50
N VAL A 60 -0.93 5.42 4.23
CA VAL A 60 -2.11 4.75 3.68
C VAL A 60 -2.03 3.24 3.86
N LEU A 61 -0.88 2.64 3.59
CA LEU A 61 -0.70 1.18 3.59
C LEU A 61 -0.38 0.59 4.96
N SER A 62 -0.08 1.42 5.97
CA SER A 62 0.10 0.99 7.36
C SER A 62 -1.16 1.06 8.22
N LYS A 63 -2.24 1.66 7.70
CA LYS A 63 -3.54 1.78 8.40
C LYS A 63 -4.51 0.70 7.92
N PRO A 64 -5.52 0.35 8.75
CA PRO A 64 -6.66 -0.42 8.28
C PRO A 64 -7.30 0.25 7.05
N TRP A 65 -7.80 -0.56 6.13
CA TRP A 65 -8.38 -0.06 4.90
C TRP A 65 -9.71 0.64 5.22
N PRO A 66 -10.00 1.80 4.60
CA PRO A 66 -11.27 2.47 4.81
C PRO A 66 -12.38 1.60 4.23
N LEU A 67 -13.37 1.27 5.05
CA LEU A 67 -14.58 0.58 4.61
C LEU A 67 -15.59 1.64 4.16
N ILE A 68 -15.92 1.64 2.88
CA ILE A 68 -17.01 2.45 2.34
C ILE A 68 -18.24 1.55 2.22
N ASP A 69 -19.15 1.66 3.20
CA ASP A 69 -20.42 0.94 3.16
C ASP A 69 -21.42 1.74 2.31
N VAL A 70 -21.58 1.33 1.06
CA VAL A 70 -22.50 1.98 0.11
C VAL A 70 -23.98 1.77 0.45
N SER A 71 -24.32 0.81 1.33
CA SER A 71 -25.71 0.53 1.69
C SER A 71 -26.30 1.58 2.65
N VAL A 72 -25.43 2.35 3.31
CA VAL A 72 -25.80 3.43 4.24
C VAL A 72 -25.61 4.82 3.64
N LEU A 73 -25.17 4.92 2.39
CA LEU A 73 -24.99 6.19 1.69
C LEU A 73 -26.26 6.60 0.96
N ASP A 74 -26.62 7.87 1.03
CA ASP A 74 -27.67 8.45 0.18
C ASP A 74 -27.19 8.57 -1.28
N ASP A 75 -28.13 8.61 -2.24
CA ASP A 75 -27.82 8.62 -3.68
C ASP A 75 -26.87 9.76 -4.11
N ASP A 76 -26.91 10.90 -3.41
CA ASP A 76 -26.03 12.05 -3.68
C ASP A 76 -24.62 11.85 -3.11
N ASP A 77 -24.49 11.11 -2.00
CA ASP A 77 -23.20 10.65 -1.49
C ASP A 77 -22.61 9.58 -2.41
N ILE A 78 -23.42 8.67 -2.94
CA ILE A 78 -22.97 7.64 -3.88
C ILE A 78 -22.37 8.26 -5.15
N LYS A 79 -22.98 9.30 -5.73
CA LYS A 79 -22.43 9.98 -6.92
C LYS A 79 -21.07 10.62 -6.65
N THR A 80 -20.86 11.15 -5.44
CA THR A 80 -19.60 11.76 -5.01
C THR A 80 -18.53 10.70 -4.79
N HIS A 81 -18.87 9.58 -4.14
CA HIS A 81 -17.94 8.48 -3.84
C HIS A 81 -17.63 7.59 -5.07
N ARG A 82 -18.57 7.40 -6.00
CA ARG A 82 -18.36 6.59 -7.22
C ARG A 82 -17.29 7.17 -8.16
N ARG A 83 -17.15 8.50 -8.21
CA ARG A 83 -16.03 9.17 -8.91
C ARG A 83 -14.68 8.96 -8.22
N MET A 84 -14.69 8.64 -6.92
CA MET A 84 -13.50 8.43 -6.11
C MET A 84 -13.05 6.95 -6.09
N ALA A 85 -13.98 6.02 -6.34
CA ALA A 85 -13.75 4.57 -6.33
C ALA A 85 -13.47 3.96 -7.73
N LEU A 86 -13.61 4.71 -8.83
CA LEU A 86 -13.31 4.21 -10.17
C LEU A 86 -11.79 4.19 -10.40
N ILE A 87 -11.25 2.98 -10.37
CA ILE A 87 -9.84 2.63 -10.51
C ILE A 87 -9.60 2.26 -11.98
N ASP A 88 -8.65 2.94 -12.63
CA ASP A 88 -8.02 2.39 -13.84
C ASP A 88 -6.48 2.56 -13.82
N ASP A 89 -5.91 3.67 -13.34
CA ASP A 89 -4.45 3.89 -13.44
C ASP A 89 -3.77 4.49 -12.18
N GLY A 90 -4.32 4.18 -11.01
CA GLY A 90 -3.81 4.69 -9.72
C GLY A 90 -4.64 5.86 -9.20
N VAL A 91 -4.73 5.95 -7.87
CA VAL A 91 -5.57 6.95 -7.20
C VAL A 91 -4.74 8.22 -7.01
N SER A 92 -5.26 9.37 -7.48
CA SER A 92 -4.65 10.67 -7.18
C SER A 92 -4.50 10.83 -5.67
N PRO A 93 -3.37 11.36 -5.17
CA PRO A 93 -3.16 11.65 -3.75
C PRO A 93 -4.34 12.38 -3.11
N GLU A 94 -4.94 13.33 -3.84
CA GLU A 94 -6.13 14.09 -3.44
C GLU A 94 -7.33 13.21 -3.07
N VAL A 95 -7.57 12.17 -3.86
CA VAL A 95 -8.67 11.23 -3.65
C VAL A 95 -8.37 10.30 -2.48
N VAL A 96 -7.12 9.84 -2.35
CA VAL A 96 -6.69 9.02 -1.20
C VAL A 96 -6.86 9.81 0.10
N MET A 97 -6.42 11.07 0.15
CA MET A 97 -6.53 11.89 1.35
C MET A 97 -7.98 12.12 1.78
N LYS A 98 -8.84 12.51 0.84
CA LYS A 98 -10.26 12.75 1.16
C LYS A 98 -10.96 11.49 1.65
N THR A 99 -10.58 10.32 1.12
CA THR A 99 -11.14 9.02 1.55
C THR A 99 -10.58 8.57 2.91
N MET A 100 -9.33 8.91 3.22
CA MET A 100 -8.63 8.52 4.46
C MET A 100 -8.76 9.56 5.59
N GLY A 101 -9.46 10.67 5.37
CA GLY A 101 -9.57 11.77 6.33
C GLY A 101 -8.24 12.49 6.58
N LEU A 102 -7.30 12.46 5.64
CA LEU A 102 -5.99 13.12 5.73
C LEU A 102 -6.11 14.58 5.26
N SER A 103 -5.42 15.50 5.92
CA SER A 103 -5.44 16.93 5.58
C SER A 103 -4.43 17.27 4.48
N ARG A 104 -4.59 18.43 3.84
CA ARG A 104 -3.65 18.89 2.79
C ARG A 104 -2.27 19.25 3.35
N GLU A 105 -2.22 19.73 4.59
CA GLU A 105 -0.99 20.08 5.32
C GLU A 105 -0.11 18.86 5.61
N GLU A 106 -0.72 17.67 5.68
CA GLU A 106 -0.02 16.42 5.87
C GLU A 106 0.83 16.03 4.64
N LEU A 107 0.52 16.52 3.43
CA LEU A 107 1.33 16.29 2.22
C LEU A 107 2.58 17.15 2.12
N GLU A 108 2.56 18.35 2.70
CA GLU A 108 3.58 19.37 2.45
C GLU A 108 4.76 19.28 3.42
N GLN A 109 4.78 18.28 4.30
CA GLN A 109 5.95 18.06 5.15
C GLN A 109 7.16 17.68 4.30
N PRO A 110 8.32 18.33 4.50
CA PRO A 110 9.35 18.43 3.48
C PRO A 110 10.02 17.09 3.22
N ARG A 111 10.38 16.88 1.94
CA ARG A 111 11.43 15.95 1.52
C ARG A 111 12.70 16.24 2.33
N HIS A 112 13.00 15.40 3.32
CA HIS A 112 14.33 15.29 3.91
C HIS A 112 15.02 14.06 3.36
#